data_AF-W5SYR8-F1
#
_entry.id   AF-W5SYR8-F1
#
_cell.length_a   1.000
_cell.length_b   1.000
_cell.length_c   1.000
_cell.angle_alpha   90.00
_cell.angle_beta   90.00
_cell.angle_gamma   90.00
#
_symmetry.space_group_name_H-M   'P 1'
#
loop_
_entity.id
_entity.type
_entity.pdbx_description
1 polymer ?
#
loop_
_entity_poly.entity_id
_entity_poly.type
_entity_poly.pdbx_seq_one_letter_code
_entity_poly.pdbx_strand_id
1 'polypeptide(L)'
;ITITYIFNIEVTLGSQDYILLTQLADDQFYNMNISKNDKMLDLVFNDRISTKIISNTAVFTEEPSRSYSSEAEKVTFEIRAINCRKNNQNKLKDR
;
A
#
# COMPACT_ATOMS: atom_id res chain seq x y z
N ILE A 1 10.19 -5.82 14.12
CA ILE A 1 9.13 -6.11 13.12
C ILE A 1 9.81 -6.66 11.87
N THR A 2 9.41 -7.83 11.38
CA THR A 2 10.00 -8.44 10.17
C THR A 2 9.20 -8.01 8.94
N ILE A 3 9.82 -7.23 8.06
CA ILE A 3 9.22 -6.79 6.79
C ILE A 3 9.08 -8.00 5.86
N THR A 4 7.89 -8.20 5.30
CA THR A 4 7.62 -9.33 4.40
C THR A 4 7.56 -8.89 2.93
N TYR A 5 7.03 -7.70 2.63
CA TYR A 5 6.99 -7.13 1.28
C TYR A 5 7.17 -5.60 1.30
N ILE A 6 7.71 -5.07 0.20
CA ILE A 6 7.80 -3.64 -0.09
C ILE A 6 7.13 -3.42 -1.45
N PHE A 7 6.20 -2.47 -1.52
CA PHE A 7 5.50 -2.09 -2.74
C PHE A 7 5.84 -0.66 -3.10
N ASN A 8 6.20 -0.43 -4.36
CA ASN A 8 6.33 0.90 -4.96
C ASN A 8 5.16 1.08 -5.93
N ILE A 9 4.20 1.92 -5.57
CA ILE A 9 2.99 2.14 -6.36
C ILE A 9 3.07 3.54 -6.97
N GLU A 10 3.26 3.60 -8.28
CA GLU A 10 3.16 4.84 -9.03
C GLU A 10 1.71 5.08 -9.47
N VAL A 11 1.17 6.25 -9.16
CA VAL A 11 -0.19 6.66 -9.50
C VAL A 11 -0.20 8.05 -10.12
N THR A 12 -1.22 8.36 -10.92
CA THR A 12 -1.43 9.71 -11.46
C THR A 12 -2.03 10.62 -10.39
N LEU A 13 -1.54 11.86 -10.28
CA LEU A 13 -2.15 12.89 -9.44
C LEU A 13 -3.64 13.04 -9.77
N GLY A 14 -4.46 13.24 -8.74
CA GLY A 14 -5.92 13.38 -8.89
C GLY A 14 -6.68 12.10 -9.23
N SER A 15 -6.00 10.98 -9.51
CA SER A 15 -6.67 9.69 -9.71
C SER A 15 -7.31 9.18 -8.41
N GLN A 16 -8.26 8.23 -8.53
CA GLN A 16 -8.88 7.60 -7.37
C GLN A 16 -7.84 6.88 -6.49
N ASP A 17 -6.88 6.18 -7.11
CA ASP A 17 -5.80 5.51 -6.38
C ASP A 17 -4.92 6.52 -5.64
N TYR A 18 -4.63 7.68 -6.25
CA TYR A 18 -3.92 8.78 -5.58
C TYR A 18 -4.68 9.30 -4.36
N ILE A 19 -5.96 9.62 -4.52
CA ILE A 19 -6.78 10.15 -3.41
C ILE A 19 -6.80 9.16 -2.24
N LEU A 20 -7.04 7.88 -2.54
CA LEU A 20 -7.07 6.83 -1.52
C LEU A 20 -5.72 6.70 -0.81
N LEU A 21 -4.61 6.57 -1.56
CA LEU A 21 -3.29 6.38 -0.97
C LEU A 21 -2.84 7.61 -0.17
N THR A 22 -3.19 8.82 -0.61
CA THR A 22 -2.95 10.05 0.16
C THR A 22 -3.75 10.06 1.46
N GLN A 23 -5.04 9.72 1.44
CA GLN A 23 -5.85 9.64 2.66
C GLN A 23 -5.28 8.64 3.67
N LEU A 24 -4.90 7.45 3.21
CA LEU A 24 -4.32 6.43 4.08
C LEU A 24 -2.96 6.86 4.65
N ALA A 25 -2.14 7.55 3.86
CA ALA A 25 -0.88 8.12 4.34
C ALA A 25 -1.12 9.23 5.39
N ASP A 26 -2.06 10.14 5.13
CA ASP A 26 -2.40 11.22 6.03
C ASP A 26 -2.95 10.69 7.37
N ASP A 27 -3.82 9.68 7.32
CA ASP A 27 -4.31 9.00 8.51
C ASP A 27 -3.16 8.35 9.30
N GLN A 28 -2.17 7.80 8.61
CA GLN A 28 -1.05 7.19 9.29
C GLN A 28 -0.14 8.22 9.98
N PHE A 29 0.21 9.32 9.30
CA PHE A 29 1.22 10.27 9.79
C PHE A 29 0.65 11.41 10.62
N TYR A 30 -0.57 11.88 10.33
CA TYR A 30 -1.12 13.10 10.92
C TYR A 30 -2.36 12.90 11.77
N ASN A 31 -3.06 11.77 11.63
CA ASN A 31 -4.22 11.50 12.49
C ASN A 31 -3.75 11.08 13.89
N MET A 32 -3.73 12.04 14.81
CA MET A 32 -3.34 11.83 16.21
C MET A 32 -4.44 11.19 17.06
N ASN A 33 -5.66 11.04 16.51
CA ASN A 33 -6.81 10.49 17.23
C ASN A 33 -6.90 8.96 17.12
N ILE A 34 -6.05 8.33 16.29
CA ILE A 34 -6.03 6.89 16.05
C ILE A 34 -4.77 6.28 16.68
N SER A 35 -4.92 5.18 17.42
CA SER A 35 -3.78 4.50 18.06
C SER A 35 -2.85 3.89 17.01
N LYS A 36 -1.56 3.70 17.35
CA LYS A 36 -0.60 3.05 16.44
C LYS A 36 -1.03 1.67 15.95
N ASN A 37 -1.80 0.93 16.76
CA ASN A 37 -2.30 -0.38 16.39
C ASN A 37 -3.49 -0.27 15.42
N ASP A 38 -4.33 0.75 15.59
CA ASP A 38 -5.49 0.98 14.71
C ASP A 38 -5.06 1.61 13.37
N LYS A 39 -3.86 2.19 13.30
CA LYS A 39 -3.21 2.62 12.05
C LYS A 39 -2.69 1.45 11.20
N MET A 40 -2.65 0.23 11.75
CA MET A 40 -2.30 -0.96 11.00
C MET A 40 -3.48 -1.34 10.10
N LEU A 41 -3.39 -1.00 8.82
CA LEU A 41 -4.44 -1.27 7.86
C LEU A 41 -4.31 -2.68 7.28
N ASP A 42 -5.43 -3.39 7.19
CA ASP A 42 -5.57 -4.61 6.39
C ASP A 42 -5.58 -4.24 4.90
N LEU A 43 -4.38 -3.99 4.33
CA LEU A 43 -4.25 -3.67 2.92
C LEU A 43 -4.04 -4.94 2.09
N VAL A 44 -4.87 -5.05 1.05
CA VAL A 44 -4.76 -6.07 0.03
C VAL A 44 -4.00 -5.50 -1.15
N PHE A 45 -2.78 -5.98 -1.35
CA PHE A 45 -1.98 -5.66 -2.53
C PHE A 45 -2.18 -6.77 -3.56
N ASN A 46 -2.66 -6.40 -4.75
CA ASN A 46 -2.78 -7.32 -5.87
C ASN A 46 -1.63 -7.00 -6.85
N ASP A 47 -0.78 -7.98 -7.16
CA ASP A 47 0.30 -7.82 -8.14
C ASP A 47 -0.22 -7.75 -9.59
N ARG A 48 -1.56 -7.78 -9.78
CA ARG A 48 -2.28 -7.74 -11.07
C ARG A 48 -1.93 -8.91 -12.01
N ILE A 49 -1.17 -9.90 -11.55
CA ILE A 49 -0.72 -11.05 -12.35
C ILE A 49 -1.36 -12.34 -11.81
N SER A 50 -1.12 -12.70 -10.55
CA SER A 50 -1.71 -13.92 -9.95
C SER A 50 -1.54 -14.03 -8.42
N THR A 51 -0.83 -13.09 -7.79
CA THR A 51 -0.51 -13.12 -6.36
C THR A 51 -1.28 -12.02 -5.64
N LYS A 52 -2.24 -12.43 -4.82
CA LYS A 52 -2.89 -11.54 -3.86
C LYS A 52 -2.07 -11.59 -2.56
N ILE A 53 -1.45 -10.48 -2.20
CA ILE A 53 -0.76 -10.31 -0.93
C ILE A 53 -1.73 -9.60 0.01
N ILE A 54 -2.27 -10.36 0.95
CA ILE A 54 -3.12 -9.82 2.01
C ILE A 54 -2.20 -9.50 3.18
N SER A 55 -2.02 -8.21 3.45
CA SER A 55 -1.29 -7.77 4.63
C SER A 55 -2.27 -7.54 5.78
N ASN A 56 -2.02 -8.16 6.93
CA ASN A 56 -2.76 -7.85 8.15
C ASN A 56 -2.20 -6.60 8.86
N THR A 57 -1.12 -6.05 8.32
CA THR A 57 -0.48 -4.84 8.80
C THR A 57 0.33 -4.27 7.65
N ALA A 58 -0.18 -3.23 7.02
CA ALA A 58 0.61 -2.42 6.09
C ALA A 58 0.84 -1.04 6.67
N VAL A 59 2.05 -0.51 6.45
CA VAL A 59 2.42 0.83 6.87
C VAL A 59 3.19 1.56 5.78
N PHE A 60 2.95 2.86 5.65
CA PHE A 60 3.87 3.74 4.91
C PHE A 60 5.13 3.94 5.75
N THR A 61 6.30 3.84 5.13
CA THR A 61 7.59 4.01 5.83
C THR A 61 8.01 5.45 6.01
N GLU A 62 7.58 6.29 5.08
CA GLU A 62 7.81 7.72 5.06
C GLU A 62 6.58 8.41 4.48
N GLU A 63 6.49 9.72 4.70
CA GLU A 63 5.50 10.53 4.01
C GLU A 63 5.76 10.41 2.49
N PRO A 64 4.74 10.11 1.67
CA PRO A 64 4.92 9.92 0.25
C PRO A 64 5.55 11.17 -0.39
N SER A 65 6.74 11.02 -0.96
CA SER A 65 7.42 12.11 -1.65
C SER A 65 6.72 12.40 -2.98
N ARG A 66 6.34 13.67 -3.18
CA ARG A 66 5.67 14.11 -4.41
C ARG A 66 6.71 14.64 -5.39
N SER A 67 7.05 13.86 -6.41
CA SER A 67 7.89 14.33 -7.51
C SER A 67 7.03 14.82 -8.67
N TYR A 68 6.92 16.14 -8.82
CA TYR A 68 6.24 16.74 -9.97
C TYR A 68 7.22 16.77 -11.16
N SER A 69 7.17 15.76 -12.04
CA SER A 69 7.91 15.82 -13.31
C SER A 69 7.13 16.70 -14.31
N SER A 70 7.84 17.41 -15.18
CA SER A 70 7.24 18.27 -16.21
C SER A 70 6.49 17.52 -17.32
N GLU A 71 6.55 16.18 -17.34
CA GLU A 71 5.98 15.35 -18.42
C GLU A 71 4.97 14.30 -17.94
N ALA A 72 4.89 14.04 -16.64
CA ALA A 72 3.89 13.14 -16.06
C ALA A 72 3.57 13.54 -14.62
N GLU A 73 2.32 13.90 -14.37
CA GLU A 73 1.73 14.16 -13.06
C GLU A 73 1.63 12.85 -12.24
N LYS A 74 2.76 12.34 -11.74
CA LYS A 74 2.87 11.04 -11.06
C LYS A 74 3.40 11.18 -9.63
N VAL A 75 2.95 10.30 -8.74
CA VAL A 75 3.45 10.16 -7.36
C VAL A 75 3.71 8.69 -7.09
N THR A 76 4.83 8.40 -6.42
CA THR A 76 5.18 7.03 -6.00
C THR A 76 4.99 6.89 -4.50
N PHE A 77 4.30 5.83 -4.09
CA PHE A 77 4.10 5.46 -2.69
C PHE A 77 4.93 4.22 -2.36
N GLU A 78 5.82 4.29 -1.36
CA GLU A 78 6.44 3.11 -0.76
C GLU A 78 5.57 2.61 0.40
N ILE A 79 5.10 1.36 0.31
CA ILE A 79 4.29 0.73 1.35
C ILE A 79 4.97 -0.56 1.78
N ARG A 80 5.21 -0.69 3.09
CA ARG A 80 5.79 -1.90 3.69
C ARG A 80 4.71 -2.72 4.36
N ALA A 81 4.67 -3.98 3.97
CA ALA A 81 3.69 -4.94 4.46
C ALA A 81 4.40 -5.99 5.33
N ILE A 82 3.83 -6.24 6.51
CA ILE A 82 4.31 -7.25 7.46
C ILE A 82 3.18 -8.26 7.71
N ASN A 83 3.51 -9.44 8.25
CA ASN A 83 2.52 -10.48 8.56
C ASN A 83 1.63 -10.86 7.35
N CYS A 84 2.20 -10.86 6.15
CA CYS A 84 1.42 -11.05 4.94
C CYS A 84 1.13 -12.52 4.65
N ARG A 85 -0.05 -12.79 4.09
CA ARG A 85 -0.42 -14.09 3.53
C ARG A 85 -0.44 -13.99 2.01
N LYS A 86 0.32 -14.86 1.32
CA LYS A 86 0.21 -15.03 -0.13
C LYS A 86 -0.98 -15.94 -0.43
N ASN A 87 -1.89 -15.45 -1.27
CA ASN A 87 -2.88 -16.31 -1.90
C ASN A 87 -2.54 -16.42 -3.39
N ASN A 88 -2.04 -17.58 -3.80
CA ASN A 88 -1.82 -17.90 -5.21
C ASN A 88 -3.12 -18.47 -5.76
N GLN A 89 -3.83 -17.70 -6.60
CA GLN A 89 -5.09 -18.16 -7.19
C GLN A 89 -4.92 -19.38 -8.12
N ASN A 90 -3.68 -19.69 -8.53
CA ASN A 90 -3.37 -20.85 -9.37
C ASN A 90 -3.41 -22.21 -8.63
N LYS A 91 -3.53 -22.26 -7.29
CA LYS A 91 -3.64 -23.53 -6.54
C LYS A 91 -5.07 -24.03 -6.32
N LEU A 92 -6.08 -23.30 -6.81
CA LEU A 92 -7.51 -23.64 -6.67
C LEU A 92 -8.11 -24.30 -7.92
N LYS A 93 -7.32 -24.55 -8.97
CA LYS A 93 -7.79 -25.24 -10.19
C LYS A 93 -7.47 -26.75 -10.26
N ASP A 94 -6.74 -27.28 -9.28
CA ASP A 94 -6.35 -28.71 -9.23
C ASP A 94 -6.98 -29.46 -8.02
N ARG A 95 -8.20 -29.10 -7.61
CA ARG A 95 -8.99 -29.88 -6.64
C ARG A 95 -10.43 -30.06 -7.11
#